data_AF-A0A4Q6E512-F1
#
_entry.id   AF-A0A4Q6E512-F1
#
_cell.length_a   1.000
_cell.length_b   1.000
_cell.length_c   1.000
_cell.angle_alpha   90.00
_cell.angle_beta   90.00
_cell.angle_gamma   90.00
#
_symmetry.space_group_name_H-M   'P 1'
#
loop_
_entity.id
_entity.type
_entity.pdbx_description
1 polymer ?
#
loop_
_entity_poly.entity_id
_entity_poly.type
_entity_poly.pdbx_seq_one_letter_code
_entity_poly.pdbx_strand_id
1 'polypeptide(L)'
;MQLQLVDIKSYRIAPQYLSLYRLLYCLCIMVFVGLPSYTWLSSDLNIFFNPPPYSIANIFNGFPPALFFKILTLLNIIFFGLMFLGIYCRWTSIAFAITAIIGHNYCYSFGKIDHLLIWLIAPIFLSLAGWGNHFTIGSSKDKQNTTVNQQDNSIYIIMLAMTIAFSMFTSGVQKVLGGWQSWEAEAVRYHLIKKYYSLGSLDLLADYFMSIKNHLVWKFFDYSGLMLELGFIFSIMRRKWFQVFLVGGTIFHILVLLMFNIPFYSNIIVYLVFINWDDIFKRFNYNFITKSINGIKIANYILVAGSCIILYWLYWFFTAGSIFIIPGVIDITDQKMLQSTSKTAMRLLFLSSFIVLVFCVTIAAFNRFKTKRINY
;
A
#
# COMPACT_ATOMS: atom_id res chain seq x y z
N MET A 1 13.13 35.67 -10.24
CA MET A 1 12.08 34.73 -9.80
C MET A 1 12.57 33.31 -10.06
N GLN A 2 13.01 32.58 -9.02
CA GLN A 2 13.47 31.20 -9.19
C GLN A 2 12.24 30.29 -9.35
N LEU A 3 12.05 29.73 -10.53
CA LEU A 3 11.07 28.66 -10.78
C LEU A 3 11.53 27.40 -10.04
N GLN A 4 11.08 27.21 -8.80
CA GLN A 4 11.19 25.90 -8.16
C GLN A 4 10.23 24.95 -8.88
N LEU A 5 10.79 24.03 -9.67
CA LEU A 5 10.05 23.00 -10.41
C LEU A 5 9.25 22.08 -9.49
N VAL A 6 9.74 21.86 -8.27
CA VAL A 6 9.13 20.97 -7.27
C VAL A 6 8.86 21.73 -5.98
N ASP A 7 7.60 21.76 -5.58
CA ASP A 7 7.14 22.41 -4.34
C ASP A 7 7.28 21.45 -3.14
N ILE A 8 8.52 21.27 -2.67
CA ILE A 8 8.85 20.33 -1.59
C ILE A 8 8.02 20.66 -0.34
N LYS A 9 7.94 21.93 0.07
CA LYS A 9 7.22 22.33 1.29
C LYS A 9 5.74 21.95 1.29
N SER A 10 5.11 21.84 0.12
CA SER A 10 3.72 21.37 0.03
C SER A 10 3.53 19.94 0.54
N TYR A 11 4.58 19.12 0.58
CA TYR A 11 4.57 17.74 1.08
C TYR A 11 4.72 17.60 2.60
N ARG A 12 4.82 18.70 3.34
CA ARG A 12 4.85 18.66 4.80
C ARG A 12 3.59 18.01 5.37
N ILE A 13 3.77 17.15 6.37
CA ILE A 13 2.67 16.53 7.13
C ILE A 13 3.01 16.63 8.62
N ALA A 14 2.06 17.05 9.46
CA ALA A 14 2.31 17.13 10.90
C ALA A 14 2.62 15.72 11.47
N PRO A 15 3.66 15.57 12.34
CA PRO A 15 4.03 14.27 12.90
C PRO A 15 2.88 13.55 13.63
N GLN A 16 1.97 14.30 14.25
CA GLN A 16 0.78 13.73 14.91
C GLN A 16 -0.09 12.93 13.93
N TYR A 17 -0.28 13.44 12.72
CA TYR A 17 -1.06 12.77 11.69
C TYR A 17 -0.34 11.57 11.11
N LEU A 18 0.99 11.67 10.94
CA LEU A 18 1.79 10.53 10.53
C LEU A 18 1.72 9.40 11.57
N SER A 19 1.73 9.72 12.87
CA SER A 19 1.57 8.72 13.93
C SER A 19 0.17 8.09 13.97
N LEU A 20 -0.90 8.84 13.72
CA LEU A 20 -2.21 8.22 13.55
C LEU A 20 -2.24 7.33 12.30
N TYR A 21 -1.68 7.84 11.20
CA TYR A 21 -1.58 7.09 9.96
C TYR A 21 -0.80 5.79 10.13
N ARG A 22 0.26 5.75 10.95
CA ARG A 22 0.96 4.51 11.32
C ARG A 22 0.01 3.47 11.90
N LEU A 23 -0.83 3.86 12.87
CA LEU A 23 -1.81 2.96 13.48
C LEU A 23 -2.82 2.48 12.44
N LEU A 24 -3.36 3.38 11.62
CA LEU A 24 -4.28 3.03 10.54
C LEU A 24 -3.64 2.06 9.54
N TYR A 25 -2.42 2.36 9.10
CA TYR A 25 -1.63 1.53 8.20
C TYR A 25 -1.48 0.12 8.78
N CYS A 26 -1.00 0.00 10.02
CA CYS A 26 -0.82 -1.30 10.65
C CYS A 26 -2.14 -2.07 10.83
N LEU A 27 -3.21 -1.38 11.23
CA LEU A 27 -4.54 -1.97 11.37
C LEU A 27 -5.08 -2.46 10.02
N CYS A 28 -4.92 -1.67 8.96
CA CYS A 28 -5.34 -2.08 7.63
C CYS A 28 -4.57 -3.32 7.16
N ILE A 29 -3.26 -3.37 7.40
CA ILE A 29 -2.46 -4.57 7.09
C ILE A 29 -2.93 -5.76 7.93
N MET A 30 -3.13 -5.60 9.24
CA MET A 30 -3.60 -6.65 10.14
C MET A 30 -4.96 -7.23 9.74
N VAL A 31 -5.89 -6.36 9.33
CA VAL A 31 -7.29 -6.73 9.09
C VAL A 31 -7.50 -7.24 7.66
N PHE A 32 -6.92 -6.58 6.65
CA PHE A 32 -7.26 -6.81 5.25
C PHE A 32 -6.15 -7.44 4.42
N VAL A 33 -4.87 -7.30 4.81
CA VAL A 33 -3.74 -7.72 3.96
C VAL A 33 -3.08 -8.99 4.47
N GLY A 34 -2.94 -9.12 5.78
CA GLY A 34 -2.06 -10.11 6.39
C GLY A 34 -0.58 -9.69 6.30
N LEU A 35 0.27 -10.48 6.96
CA LEU A 35 1.73 -10.33 6.84
C LEU A 35 2.30 -11.36 5.86
N PRO A 36 3.34 -10.98 5.09
CA PRO A 36 4.02 -11.93 4.22
C PRO A 36 4.67 -13.02 5.06
N SER A 37 4.49 -14.27 4.62
CA SER A 37 5.19 -15.43 5.16
C SER A 37 6.13 -15.98 4.11
N TYR A 38 7.33 -16.32 4.55
CA TYR A 38 8.34 -16.96 3.69
C TYR A 38 8.56 -18.41 4.08
N THR A 39 7.80 -18.95 5.04
CA THR A 39 8.01 -20.32 5.57
C THR A 39 7.82 -21.43 4.53
N TRP A 40 7.20 -21.13 3.40
CA TRP A 40 7.03 -22.01 2.26
C TRP A 40 8.24 -22.06 1.32
N LEU A 41 9.18 -21.12 1.44
CA LEU A 41 10.41 -21.11 0.67
C LEU A 41 11.44 -22.05 1.32
N SER A 42 12.12 -22.84 0.51
CA SER A 42 13.24 -23.69 0.92
C SER A 42 14.17 -23.96 -0.26
N SER A 43 15.34 -24.52 0.04
CA SER A 43 16.30 -25.02 -0.94
C SER A 43 15.75 -26.10 -1.87
N ASP A 44 14.64 -26.76 -1.50
CA ASP A 44 14.02 -27.79 -2.33
C ASP A 44 13.39 -27.20 -3.60
N LEU A 45 13.16 -25.88 -3.62
CA LEU A 45 12.60 -25.15 -4.76
C LEU A 45 13.67 -24.62 -5.73
N ASN A 46 14.94 -25.00 -5.58
CA ASN A 46 16.05 -24.50 -6.40
C ASN A 46 15.85 -24.71 -7.91
N ILE A 47 15.10 -25.73 -8.32
CA ILE A 47 14.76 -25.95 -9.74
C ILE A 47 13.96 -24.78 -10.35
N PHE A 48 13.23 -24.02 -9.53
CA PHE A 48 12.46 -22.86 -9.94
C PHE A 48 13.18 -21.53 -9.67
N PHE A 49 14.43 -21.57 -9.20
CA PHE A 49 15.19 -20.37 -8.87
C PHE A 49 15.65 -19.64 -10.14
N ASN A 50 14.89 -18.60 -10.49
CA ASN A 50 15.11 -17.69 -11.60
C ASN A 50 14.95 -16.22 -11.15
N PRO A 51 15.89 -15.71 -10.31
CA PRO A 51 15.94 -14.31 -9.90
C PRO A 51 16.05 -13.32 -11.07
N PRO A 52 15.35 -12.17 -11.02
CA PRO A 52 15.58 -11.08 -11.98
C PRO A 52 17.05 -10.62 -11.98
N PRO A 53 17.59 -10.07 -13.10
CA PRO A 53 19.03 -9.77 -13.23
C PRO A 53 19.63 -8.87 -12.14
N TYR A 54 18.85 -7.93 -11.60
CA TYR A 54 19.31 -6.98 -10.57
C TYR A 54 18.79 -7.34 -9.16
N SER A 55 18.42 -8.59 -8.95
CA SER A 55 17.91 -9.09 -7.67
C SER A 55 19.03 -9.37 -6.68
N ILE A 56 18.82 -9.08 -5.38
CA ILE A 56 19.76 -9.43 -4.29
C ILE A 56 19.94 -10.96 -4.20
N ALA A 57 18.93 -11.72 -4.60
CA ALA A 57 18.95 -13.18 -4.63
C ALA A 57 20.07 -13.72 -5.54
N ASN A 58 20.53 -12.96 -6.55
CA ASN A 58 21.67 -13.36 -7.40
C ASN A 58 23.01 -13.48 -6.65
N ILE A 59 23.08 -13.02 -5.40
CA ILE A 59 24.25 -13.27 -4.53
C ILE A 59 24.36 -14.77 -4.17
N PHE A 60 23.26 -15.51 -4.31
CA PHE A 60 23.18 -16.94 -4.00
C PHE A 60 22.91 -17.77 -5.25
N ASN A 61 23.40 -19.00 -5.27
CA ASN A 61 23.17 -19.96 -6.37
C ASN A 61 21.83 -20.72 -6.24
N GLY A 62 20.92 -20.24 -5.39
CA GLY A 62 19.66 -20.92 -5.06
C GLY A 62 18.95 -20.27 -3.88
N PHE A 63 17.81 -20.86 -3.48
CA PHE A 63 17.11 -20.51 -2.26
C PHE A 63 17.91 -20.95 -1.01
N PRO A 64 18.01 -20.08 0.02
CA PRO A 64 18.50 -20.46 1.34
C PRO A 64 17.71 -21.61 1.99
N PRO A 65 18.27 -22.25 3.04
CA PRO A 65 17.56 -23.28 3.79
C PRO A 65 16.25 -22.76 4.43
N ALA A 66 15.26 -23.64 4.62
CA ALA A 66 13.96 -23.28 5.21
C ALA A 66 14.05 -22.53 6.56
N LEU A 67 15.08 -22.84 7.37
CA LEU A 67 15.32 -22.16 8.64
C LEU A 67 15.56 -20.65 8.47
N PHE A 68 16.27 -20.24 7.41
CA PHE A 68 16.50 -18.83 7.10
C PHE A 68 15.17 -18.09 6.93
N PHE A 69 14.26 -18.65 6.14
CA PHE A 69 12.96 -18.03 5.86
C PHE A 69 12.00 -18.05 7.05
N LYS A 70 12.07 -19.09 7.90
CA LYS A 70 11.35 -19.12 9.19
C LYS A 70 11.82 -17.98 10.10
N ILE A 71 13.14 -17.80 10.25
CA ILE A 71 13.71 -16.70 11.04
C ILE A 71 13.28 -15.36 10.45
N LEU A 72 13.37 -15.19 9.12
CA LEU A 72 12.99 -13.96 8.44
C LEU A 72 11.50 -13.60 8.66
N THR A 73 10.62 -14.61 8.59
CA THR A 73 9.18 -14.45 8.86
C THR A 73 8.93 -14.05 10.31
N LEU A 74 9.59 -14.72 11.27
CA LEU A 74 9.47 -14.39 12.69
C LEU A 74 9.93 -12.96 12.98
N LEU A 75 11.06 -12.53 12.40
CA LEU A 75 11.55 -11.16 12.51
C LEU A 75 10.55 -10.14 11.96
N ASN A 76 9.93 -10.43 10.80
CA ASN A 76 8.88 -9.57 10.25
C ASN A 76 7.71 -9.38 11.22
N ILE A 77 7.21 -10.46 11.84
CA ILE A 77 6.10 -10.41 12.81
C ILE A 77 6.51 -9.54 14.01
N ILE A 78 7.70 -9.76 14.56
CA ILE A 78 8.21 -9.03 15.72
C ILE A 78 8.37 -7.54 15.38
N PHE A 79 9.07 -7.21 14.30
CA PHE A 79 9.30 -5.82 13.92
C PHE A 79 8.02 -5.08 13.56
N PHE A 80 7.08 -5.74 12.88
CA PHE A 80 5.78 -5.15 12.61
C PHE A 80 4.98 -4.89 13.89
N GLY A 81 4.98 -5.84 14.84
CA GLY A 81 4.33 -5.67 16.13
C GLY A 81 4.92 -4.51 16.93
N LEU A 82 6.25 -4.41 17.00
CA LEU A 82 6.93 -3.30 17.67
C LEU A 82 6.66 -1.95 16.96
N MET A 83 6.63 -1.94 15.63
CA MET A 83 6.26 -0.76 14.83
C MET A 83 4.83 -0.29 15.14
N PHE A 84 3.86 -1.22 15.21
CA PHE A 84 2.47 -0.91 15.57
C PHE A 84 2.38 -0.24 16.95
N LEU A 85 3.01 -0.86 17.95
CA LEU A 85 3.09 -0.38 19.33
C LEU A 85 3.92 0.91 19.49
N GLY A 86 4.65 1.31 18.45
CA GLY A 86 5.52 2.49 18.46
C GLY A 86 6.81 2.31 19.25
N ILE A 87 7.21 1.07 19.56
CA ILE A 87 8.44 0.75 20.29
C ILE A 87 9.62 0.81 19.32
N TYR A 88 10.59 1.68 19.61
CA TYR A 88 11.71 1.99 18.71
C TYR A 88 11.27 2.21 17.25
N CYS A 89 10.12 2.88 17.07
CA CYS A 89 9.34 2.92 15.84
C CYS A 89 10.19 3.19 14.58
N ARG A 90 11.17 4.11 14.67
CA ARG A 90 12.08 4.39 13.56
C ARG A 90 12.80 3.14 13.07
N TRP A 91 13.50 2.48 13.98
CA TRP A 91 14.33 1.32 13.67
C TRP A 91 13.49 0.09 13.34
N THR A 92 12.39 -0.13 14.04
CA THR A 92 11.51 -1.28 13.80
C THR A 92 10.77 -1.16 12.47
N SER A 93 10.41 0.05 12.02
CA SER A 93 9.88 0.29 10.67
C SER A 93 10.90 -0.01 9.57
N ILE A 94 12.13 0.46 9.73
CA ILE A 94 13.22 0.22 8.78
C ILE A 94 13.58 -1.27 8.75
N ALA A 95 13.72 -1.90 9.92
CA ALA A 95 14.03 -3.32 10.04
C ALA A 95 12.94 -4.17 9.37
N PHE A 96 11.66 -3.91 9.66
CA PHE A 96 10.53 -4.59 9.00
C PHE A 96 10.60 -4.46 7.47
N ALA A 97 10.80 -3.25 6.95
CA ALA A 97 10.86 -3.04 5.52
C ALA A 97 12.04 -3.81 4.89
N ILE A 98 13.22 -3.76 5.49
CA ILE A 98 14.41 -4.47 4.99
C ILE A 98 14.18 -5.98 4.99
N THR A 99 13.70 -6.56 6.10
CA THR A 99 13.46 -8.01 6.18
C THR A 99 12.36 -8.45 5.21
N ALA A 100 11.32 -7.65 5.02
CA ALA A 100 10.27 -7.95 4.04
C ALA A 100 10.73 -7.79 2.59
N ILE A 101 11.60 -6.82 2.28
CA ILE A 101 12.21 -6.67 0.95
C ILE A 101 13.09 -7.88 0.64
N ILE A 102 13.92 -8.33 1.60
CA ILE A 102 14.75 -9.52 1.44
C ILE A 102 13.88 -10.74 1.13
N GLY A 103 12.81 -10.96 1.89
CA GLY A 103 11.94 -12.12 1.66
C GLY A 103 11.20 -12.05 0.32
N HIS A 104 10.66 -10.89 -0.06
CA HIS A 104 10.02 -10.71 -1.37
C HIS A 104 11.00 -10.84 -2.53
N ASN A 105 12.26 -10.47 -2.32
CA ASN A 105 13.29 -10.64 -3.33
C ASN A 105 13.44 -12.13 -3.73
N TYR A 106 13.34 -13.06 -2.77
CA TYR A 106 13.26 -14.49 -3.05
C TYR A 106 11.89 -14.92 -3.60
N CYS A 107 10.76 -14.36 -3.11
CA CYS A 107 9.46 -14.64 -3.71
C CYS A 107 9.39 -14.27 -5.21
N TYR A 108 10.12 -13.24 -5.63
CA TYR A 108 10.20 -12.84 -7.04
C TYR A 108 11.23 -13.63 -7.84
N SER A 109 12.03 -14.47 -7.18
CA SER A 109 12.95 -15.39 -7.84
C SER A 109 12.28 -16.58 -8.52
N PHE A 110 10.94 -16.60 -8.64
CA PHE A 110 10.23 -17.50 -9.55
C PHE A 110 10.04 -16.89 -10.96
N GLY A 111 10.71 -15.78 -11.26
CA GLY A 111 10.61 -15.08 -12.55
C GLY A 111 9.36 -14.20 -12.71
N LYS A 112 8.60 -13.97 -11.64
CA LYS A 112 7.42 -13.08 -11.63
C LYS A 112 7.51 -12.08 -10.50
N ILE A 113 7.45 -10.80 -10.85
CA ILE A 113 7.38 -9.69 -9.89
C ILE A 113 5.91 -9.31 -9.69
N ASP A 114 5.51 -9.12 -8.45
CA ASP A 114 4.18 -8.63 -8.07
C ASP A 114 4.25 -7.17 -7.59
N HIS A 115 3.09 -6.53 -7.44
CA HIS A 115 2.95 -5.13 -7.12
C HIS A 115 3.00 -4.82 -5.62
N LEU A 116 3.50 -5.73 -4.79
CA LEU A 116 3.42 -5.61 -3.32
C LEU A 116 4.50 -4.74 -2.68
N LEU A 117 5.42 -4.16 -3.47
CA LEU A 117 6.63 -3.57 -2.90
C LEU A 117 6.41 -2.22 -2.20
N ILE A 118 5.45 -1.40 -2.67
CA ILE A 118 5.34 0.00 -2.21
C ILE A 118 4.93 0.07 -0.74
N TRP A 119 3.94 -0.72 -0.31
CA TRP A 119 3.54 -0.74 1.10
C TRP A 119 4.67 -1.23 2.00
N LEU A 120 5.48 -2.20 1.58
CA LEU A 120 6.63 -2.68 2.34
C LEU A 120 7.73 -1.62 2.50
N ILE A 121 7.95 -0.77 1.50
CA ILE A 121 8.98 0.28 1.53
C ILE A 121 8.49 1.53 2.28
N ALA A 122 7.18 1.84 2.24
CA ALA A 122 6.61 3.05 2.85
C ALA A 122 7.04 3.29 4.32
N PRO A 123 7.09 2.27 5.20
CA PRO A 123 7.61 2.39 6.56
C PRO A 123 8.97 3.07 6.67
N ILE A 124 9.91 2.86 5.72
CA ILE A 124 11.23 3.49 5.75
C ILE A 124 11.07 5.01 5.75
N PHE A 125 10.39 5.56 4.74
CA PHE A 125 10.23 7.00 4.58
C PHE A 125 9.42 7.62 5.71
N LEU A 126 8.32 6.98 6.12
CA LEU A 126 7.43 7.52 7.13
C LEU A 126 8.05 7.51 8.53
N SER A 127 8.92 6.54 8.79
CA SER A 127 9.69 6.47 10.01
C SER A 127 10.71 7.60 10.16
N LEU A 128 11.32 8.01 9.04
CA LEU A 128 12.20 9.18 8.97
C LEU A 128 11.40 10.49 9.03
N ALA A 129 10.17 10.49 8.53
CA ALA A 129 9.26 11.63 8.57
C ALA A 129 8.63 11.91 9.95
N GLY A 130 8.87 11.03 10.94
CA GLY A 130 8.41 11.22 12.31
C GLY A 130 7.06 10.55 12.63
N TRP A 131 6.63 9.53 11.89
CA TRP A 131 5.41 8.77 12.23
C TRP A 131 5.49 8.00 13.56
N GLY A 132 6.67 7.95 14.17
CA GLY A 132 6.93 7.38 15.49
C GLY A 132 6.93 8.40 16.63
N ASN A 133 6.58 9.67 16.38
CA ASN A 133 6.72 10.73 17.38
C ASN A 133 5.57 10.78 18.39
N HIS A 134 4.40 10.26 18.02
CA HIS A 134 3.21 10.21 18.88
C HIS A 134 2.61 8.80 18.96
N PHE A 135 1.71 8.61 19.93
CA PHE A 135 1.00 7.34 20.19
C PHE A 135 1.95 6.14 20.35
N THR A 136 3.04 6.32 21.10
CA THR A 136 4.06 5.28 21.35
C THR A 136 4.03 4.81 22.80
N ILE A 137 4.25 3.51 23.03
CA ILE A 137 4.45 2.99 24.38
C ILE A 137 5.80 3.47 24.93
N GLY A 138 5.81 4.02 26.15
CA GLY A 138 7.04 4.41 26.85
C GLY A 138 7.59 5.81 26.53
N SER A 139 6.88 6.67 25.77
CA SER A 139 7.32 8.07 25.62
C SER A 139 6.99 8.89 26.87
N SER A 140 8.00 9.45 27.54
CA SER A 140 7.80 10.45 28.60
C SER A 140 6.99 11.64 28.06
N LYS A 141 6.03 12.12 28.85
CA LYS A 141 5.18 13.29 28.53
C LYS A 141 6.01 14.54 28.19
N ASP A 142 7.23 14.65 28.71
CA ASP A 142 8.14 15.78 28.44
C ASP A 142 8.65 15.82 27.00
N LYS A 143 8.73 14.67 26.30
CA LYS A 143 9.07 14.60 24.86
C LYS A 143 7.90 15.01 23.95
N GLN A 144 6.67 15.02 24.46
CA GLN A 144 5.49 15.42 23.70
C GLN A 144 5.22 16.94 23.77
N ASN A 145 5.69 17.60 24.84
CA ASN A 145 5.51 19.03 25.10
C ASN A 145 6.73 19.88 24.78
N THR A 146 7.91 19.27 24.57
CA THR A 146 9.07 19.99 24.03
C THR A 146 8.66 20.48 22.65
N THR A 147 8.60 21.80 22.52
CA THR A 147 8.24 22.54 21.31
C THR A 147 8.76 21.78 20.11
N VAL A 148 7.83 21.20 19.35
CA VAL A 148 8.09 20.52 18.09
C VAL A 148 8.84 21.53 17.24
N ASN A 149 10.17 21.47 17.30
CA ASN A 149 11.02 22.12 16.32
C ASN A 149 10.52 21.47 15.04
N GLN A 150 9.80 22.25 14.24
CA GLN A 150 9.02 21.80 13.09
C GLN A 150 9.99 21.30 12.04
N GLN A 151 10.63 20.16 12.31
CA GLN A 151 11.63 19.59 11.44
C GLN A 151 10.89 19.28 10.15
N ASP A 152 11.34 19.95 9.09
CA ASP A 152 10.69 19.86 7.80
C ASP A 152 10.83 18.42 7.31
N ASN A 153 9.76 17.65 7.43
CA ASN A 153 9.70 16.25 7.02
C ASN A 153 9.30 16.09 5.56
N SER A 154 9.10 17.20 4.85
CA SER A 154 8.64 17.20 3.46
C SER A 154 9.53 16.37 2.54
N ILE A 155 10.85 16.35 2.81
CA ILE A 155 11.82 15.60 2.00
C ILE A 155 11.53 14.09 2.00
N TYR A 156 11.18 13.52 3.15
CA TYR A 156 10.91 12.09 3.25
C TYR A 156 9.56 11.72 2.62
N ILE A 157 8.56 12.61 2.76
CA ILE A 157 7.24 12.42 2.15
C ILE A 157 7.31 12.55 0.63
N ILE A 158 8.10 13.50 0.11
CA ILE A 158 8.29 13.61 -1.34
C ILE A 158 9.16 12.47 -1.89
N MET A 159 10.11 11.93 -1.12
CA MET A 159 10.83 10.71 -1.52
C MET A 159 9.88 9.51 -1.68
N LEU A 160 8.93 9.33 -0.75
CA LEU A 160 7.87 8.33 -0.93
C LEU A 160 7.02 8.60 -2.18
N ALA A 161 6.65 9.87 -2.42
CA ALA A 161 5.90 10.24 -3.63
C ALA A 161 6.69 9.92 -4.91
N MET A 162 7.99 10.19 -4.93
CA MET A 162 8.90 9.85 -6.03
C MET A 162 9.01 8.34 -6.21
N THR A 163 9.10 7.55 -5.14
CA THR A 163 9.10 6.09 -5.23
C THR A 163 7.82 5.57 -5.88
N ILE A 164 6.65 6.08 -5.47
CA ILE A 164 5.36 5.71 -6.08
C ILE A 164 5.32 6.12 -7.55
N ALA A 165 5.67 7.38 -7.85
CA ALA A 165 5.65 7.92 -9.19
C ALA A 165 6.60 7.17 -10.14
N PHE A 166 7.81 6.84 -9.67
CA PHE A 166 8.77 6.04 -10.41
C PHE A 166 8.27 4.62 -10.65
N SER A 167 7.65 3.98 -9.65
CA SER A 167 7.06 2.64 -9.80
C SER A 167 5.94 2.61 -10.86
N MET A 168 5.12 3.66 -10.92
CA MET A 168 4.09 3.80 -11.97
C MET A 168 4.73 4.09 -13.33
N PHE A 169 5.72 4.98 -13.36
CA PHE A 169 6.43 5.35 -14.59
C PHE A 169 7.09 4.15 -15.25
N THR A 170 7.77 3.28 -14.50
CA THR A 170 8.41 2.08 -15.07
C THR A 170 7.38 1.09 -15.65
N SER A 171 6.22 0.95 -15.01
CA SER A 171 5.07 0.22 -15.58
C SER A 171 4.60 0.83 -16.90
N GLY A 172 4.50 2.16 -16.97
CA GLY A 172 4.11 2.89 -18.17
C GLY A 172 5.13 2.73 -19.31
N VAL A 173 6.43 2.79 -19.00
CA VAL A 173 7.49 2.56 -19.99
C VAL A 173 7.39 1.16 -20.60
N GLN A 174 7.16 0.13 -19.77
CA GLN A 174 6.96 -1.23 -20.29
C GLN A 174 5.75 -1.34 -21.22
N LYS A 175 4.66 -0.60 -20.95
CA LYS A 175 3.49 -0.56 -21.85
C LYS A 175 3.78 0.13 -23.17
N VAL A 176 4.54 1.22 -23.16
CA VAL A 176 4.98 1.89 -24.40
C VAL A 176 5.85 0.96 -25.24
N LEU A 177 6.83 0.30 -24.61
CA LEU A 177 7.68 -0.68 -25.30
C LEU A 177 6.88 -1.88 -25.80
N GLY A 178 5.82 -2.26 -25.09
CA GLY A 178 4.87 -3.30 -25.49
C GLY A 178 3.84 -2.86 -26.54
N GLY A 179 3.91 -1.63 -27.06
CA GLY A 179 3.07 -1.17 -28.16
C GLY A 179 1.66 -0.71 -27.79
N TRP A 180 1.37 -0.40 -26.53
CA TRP A 180 0.02 0.04 -26.09
C TRP A 180 -0.48 1.31 -26.79
N GLN A 181 0.44 2.12 -27.33
CA GLN A 181 0.17 3.32 -28.11
C GLN A 181 -0.28 3.07 -29.55
N SER A 182 -0.15 1.85 -30.09
CA SER A 182 -0.59 1.52 -31.45
C SER A 182 -2.10 1.71 -31.57
N TRP A 183 -2.54 2.42 -32.60
CA TRP A 183 -3.96 2.66 -32.83
C TRP A 183 -4.68 1.37 -33.26
N GLU A 184 -3.99 0.52 -34.00
CA GLU A 184 -4.52 -0.73 -34.58
C GLU A 184 -4.71 -1.82 -33.52
N ALA A 185 -4.01 -1.73 -32.38
CA ALA A 185 -4.03 -2.72 -31.32
C ALA A 185 -4.82 -2.25 -30.07
N GLU A 186 -5.55 -3.18 -29.46
CA GLU A 186 -6.33 -2.98 -28.23
C GLU A 186 -5.66 -3.74 -27.07
N ALA A 187 -4.67 -3.14 -26.44
CA ALA A 187 -3.80 -3.85 -25.49
C ALA A 187 -4.56 -4.32 -24.23
N VAL A 188 -5.37 -3.44 -23.64
CA VAL A 188 -6.22 -3.77 -22.49
C VAL A 188 -7.18 -4.92 -22.82
N ARG A 189 -7.80 -4.90 -24.00
CA ARG A 189 -8.70 -5.98 -24.44
C ARG A 189 -7.95 -7.29 -24.66
N TYR A 190 -6.79 -7.24 -25.31
CA TYR A 190 -5.93 -8.41 -25.49
C TYR A 190 -5.60 -9.07 -24.15
N HIS A 191 -5.21 -8.28 -23.15
CA HIS A 191 -4.94 -8.78 -21.80
C HIS A 191 -6.20 -9.36 -21.14
N LEU A 192 -7.37 -8.78 -21.40
CA LEU A 192 -8.64 -9.26 -20.84
C LEU A 192 -8.99 -10.62 -21.43
N ILE A 193 -8.96 -10.74 -22.75
CA ILE A 193 -9.20 -12.00 -23.49
C ILE A 193 -8.22 -13.09 -23.00
N LYS A 194 -6.92 -12.76 -22.95
CA LYS A 194 -5.90 -13.69 -22.46
C LYS A 194 -6.22 -14.17 -21.06
N LYS A 195 -6.56 -13.26 -20.14
CA LYS A 195 -6.86 -13.64 -18.76
C LYS A 195 -8.18 -14.41 -18.64
N TYR A 196 -9.19 -14.02 -19.40
CA TYR A 196 -10.51 -14.65 -19.42
C TYR A 196 -10.42 -16.12 -19.86
N TYR A 197 -9.80 -16.39 -21.01
CA TYR A 197 -9.74 -17.73 -21.57
C TYR A 197 -8.59 -18.58 -21.03
N SER A 198 -7.44 -18.01 -20.70
CA SER A 198 -6.29 -18.80 -20.20
C SER A 198 -6.34 -19.08 -18.70
N LEU A 199 -6.94 -18.19 -17.91
CA LEU A 199 -6.93 -18.29 -16.43
C LEU A 199 -8.34 -18.49 -15.82
N GLY A 200 -9.39 -18.59 -16.65
CA GLY A 200 -10.76 -18.82 -16.19
C GLY A 200 -11.31 -17.71 -15.28
N SER A 201 -10.80 -16.48 -15.43
CA SER A 201 -11.12 -15.36 -14.55
C SER A 201 -12.47 -14.73 -14.93
N LEU A 202 -13.57 -15.37 -14.56
CA LEU A 202 -14.96 -15.03 -14.94
C LEU A 202 -15.71 -14.14 -13.92
N ASP A 203 -15.04 -13.57 -12.92
CA ASP A 203 -15.71 -12.86 -11.83
C ASP A 203 -15.97 -11.36 -12.13
N LEU A 204 -16.78 -10.74 -11.27
CA LEU A 204 -17.11 -9.31 -11.25
C LEU A 204 -17.74 -8.80 -12.57
N LEU A 205 -17.04 -7.92 -13.30
CA LEU A 205 -17.54 -7.30 -14.53
C LEU A 205 -16.83 -7.84 -15.79
N ALA A 206 -16.01 -8.89 -15.66
CA ALA A 206 -15.25 -9.43 -16.80
C ALA A 206 -16.16 -9.78 -18.00
N ASP A 207 -17.30 -10.44 -17.77
CA ASP A 207 -18.29 -10.78 -18.81
C ASP A 207 -18.87 -9.54 -19.50
N TYR A 208 -19.20 -8.51 -18.72
CA TYR A 208 -19.71 -7.25 -19.26
C TYR A 208 -18.67 -6.60 -20.18
N PHE A 209 -17.40 -6.51 -19.74
CA PHE A 209 -16.34 -5.94 -20.55
C PHE A 209 -16.04 -6.78 -21.80
N MET A 210 -16.15 -8.11 -21.74
CA MET A 210 -16.02 -8.99 -22.92
C MET A 210 -17.08 -8.75 -23.99
N SER A 211 -18.27 -8.25 -23.61
CA SER A 211 -19.34 -7.91 -24.54
C SER A 211 -19.06 -6.62 -25.35
N ILE A 212 -18.12 -5.79 -24.91
CA ILE A 212 -17.80 -4.50 -25.54
C ILE A 212 -16.97 -4.73 -26.81
N LYS A 213 -17.57 -4.43 -27.97
CA LYS A 213 -16.92 -4.54 -29.30
C LYS A 213 -16.38 -3.21 -29.84
N ASN A 214 -16.60 -2.10 -29.14
CA ASN A 214 -16.24 -0.77 -29.63
C ASN A 214 -14.74 -0.49 -29.45
N HIS A 215 -14.04 -0.30 -30.57
CA HIS A 215 -12.61 0.00 -30.61
C HIS A 215 -12.20 1.25 -29.83
N LEU A 216 -12.98 2.33 -29.92
CA LEU A 216 -12.67 3.59 -29.25
C LEU A 216 -12.70 3.46 -27.73
N VAL A 217 -13.56 2.60 -27.18
CA VAL A 217 -13.61 2.33 -25.74
C VAL A 217 -12.32 1.66 -25.27
N TRP A 218 -11.80 0.70 -26.03
CA TRP A 218 -10.55 0.02 -25.70
C TRP A 218 -9.34 0.95 -25.84
N LYS A 219 -9.30 1.77 -26.89
CA LYS A 219 -8.24 2.78 -27.03
C LYS A 219 -8.29 3.83 -25.92
N PHE A 220 -9.48 4.23 -25.47
CA PHE A 220 -9.60 5.10 -24.31
C PHE A 220 -8.94 4.48 -23.07
N PHE A 221 -9.12 3.18 -22.82
CA PHE A 221 -8.45 2.51 -21.69
C PHE A 221 -6.93 2.42 -21.89
N ASP A 222 -6.45 2.08 -23.08
CA ASP A 222 -5.01 2.01 -23.39
C ASP A 222 -4.32 3.35 -23.11
N TYR A 223 -4.85 4.45 -23.69
CA TYR A 223 -4.27 5.78 -23.51
C TYR A 223 -4.47 6.33 -22.10
N SER A 224 -5.58 6.01 -21.42
CA SER A 224 -5.77 6.40 -20.03
C SER A 224 -4.74 5.74 -19.11
N GLY A 225 -4.47 4.45 -19.32
CA GLY A 225 -3.43 3.72 -18.59
C GLY A 225 -2.03 4.33 -18.82
N LEU A 226 -1.67 4.58 -20.09
CA LEU A 226 -0.40 5.23 -20.44
C LEU A 226 -0.27 6.64 -19.84
N MET A 227 -1.29 7.49 -19.98
CA MET A 227 -1.29 8.85 -19.46
C MET A 227 -1.12 8.85 -17.93
N LEU A 228 -1.84 7.95 -17.25
CA LEU A 228 -1.78 7.87 -15.80
C LEU A 228 -0.41 7.42 -15.31
N GLU A 229 0.10 6.30 -15.84
CA GLU A 229 1.35 5.71 -15.40
C GLU A 229 2.57 6.56 -15.74
N LEU A 230 2.64 7.09 -16.96
CA LEU A 230 3.73 7.99 -17.37
C LEU A 230 3.59 9.38 -16.72
N GLY A 231 2.36 9.88 -16.57
CA GLY A 231 2.09 11.20 -16.00
C GLY A 231 2.40 11.31 -14.51
N PHE A 232 2.45 10.19 -13.79
CA PHE A 232 2.75 10.15 -12.36
C PHE A 232 4.07 10.84 -12.01
N ILE A 233 5.10 10.72 -12.87
CA ILE A 233 6.40 11.37 -12.63
C ILE A 233 6.31 12.90 -12.65
N PHE A 234 5.46 13.48 -13.50
CA PHE A 234 5.25 14.93 -13.55
C PHE A 234 4.35 15.42 -12.41
N SER A 235 3.49 14.55 -11.90
CA SER A 235 2.57 14.90 -10.82
C SER A 235 3.27 15.27 -9.51
N ILE A 236 4.52 14.82 -9.29
CA ILE A 236 5.30 15.13 -8.07
C ILE A 236 5.65 16.61 -7.91
N MET A 237 5.60 17.39 -9.00
CA MET A 237 5.95 18.82 -9.00
C MET A 237 5.09 19.63 -8.02
N ARG A 238 3.84 19.19 -7.82
CA ARG A 238 2.89 19.81 -6.89
C ARG A 238 2.10 18.72 -6.18
N ARG A 239 2.04 18.77 -4.84
CA ARG A 239 1.25 17.80 -4.05
C ARG A 239 -0.20 17.65 -4.53
N LYS A 240 -0.84 18.76 -4.95
CA LYS A 240 -2.21 18.71 -5.48
C LYS A 240 -2.34 17.90 -6.77
N TRP A 241 -1.37 18.01 -7.67
CA TRP A 241 -1.35 17.21 -8.90
C TRP A 241 -1.11 15.74 -8.55
N PHE A 242 -0.14 15.46 -7.68
CA PHE A 242 0.10 14.12 -7.17
C PHE A 242 -1.17 13.50 -6.56
N GLN A 243 -1.90 14.24 -5.72
CA GLN A 243 -3.19 13.79 -5.16
C GLN A 243 -4.23 13.46 -6.23
N VAL A 244 -4.34 14.26 -7.31
CA VAL A 244 -5.24 13.97 -8.43
C VAL A 244 -4.84 12.67 -9.13
N PHE A 245 -3.54 12.46 -9.34
CA PHE A 245 -3.01 11.22 -9.91
C PHE A 245 -3.23 10.02 -8.98
N LEU A 246 -3.13 10.17 -7.66
CA LEU A 246 -3.48 9.11 -6.71
C LEU A 246 -4.97 8.74 -6.78
N VAL A 247 -5.87 9.73 -6.91
CA VAL A 247 -7.31 9.45 -7.11
C VAL A 247 -7.53 8.72 -8.43
N GLY A 248 -6.91 9.19 -9.51
CA GLY A 248 -6.92 8.49 -10.79
C GLY A 248 -6.39 7.06 -10.67
N GLY A 249 -5.29 6.87 -9.95
CA GLY A 249 -4.66 5.57 -9.70
C GLY A 249 -5.60 4.62 -8.96
N THR A 250 -6.28 5.10 -7.91
CA THR A 250 -7.30 4.33 -7.21
C THR A 250 -8.44 3.90 -8.14
N ILE A 251 -8.96 4.81 -8.97
CA ILE A 251 -10.00 4.48 -9.96
C ILE A 251 -9.47 3.45 -10.96
N PHE A 252 -8.26 3.65 -11.48
CA PHE A 252 -7.59 2.72 -12.39
C PHE A 252 -7.48 1.32 -11.78
N HIS A 253 -7.05 1.21 -10.52
CA HIS A 253 -6.94 -0.07 -9.83
C HIS A 253 -8.30 -0.71 -9.53
N ILE A 254 -9.34 0.07 -9.24
CA ILE A 254 -10.71 -0.45 -9.13
C ILE A 254 -11.19 -1.00 -10.48
N LEU A 255 -10.91 -0.31 -11.59
CA LEU A 255 -11.25 -0.82 -12.93
C LEU A 255 -10.46 -2.09 -13.24
N VAL A 256 -9.17 -2.13 -12.92
CA VAL A 256 -8.34 -3.33 -13.07
C VAL A 256 -8.88 -4.50 -12.24
N LEU A 257 -9.37 -4.22 -11.02
CA LEU A 257 -10.04 -5.21 -10.19
C LEU A 257 -11.30 -5.74 -10.87
N LEU A 258 -12.17 -4.86 -11.34
CA LEU A 258 -13.46 -5.21 -11.93
C LEU A 258 -13.33 -5.95 -13.27
N MET A 259 -12.32 -5.58 -14.08
CA MET A 259 -12.07 -6.14 -15.40
C MET A 259 -11.23 -7.42 -15.32
N PHE A 260 -10.12 -7.37 -14.58
CA PHE A 260 -9.11 -8.42 -14.57
C PHE A 260 -9.13 -9.24 -13.31
N ASN A 261 -9.93 -8.93 -12.29
CA ASN A 261 -9.88 -9.64 -11.02
C ASN A 261 -8.49 -9.58 -10.35
N ILE A 262 -7.75 -8.47 -10.52
CA ILE A 262 -6.42 -8.26 -9.94
C ILE A 262 -6.54 -7.33 -8.73
N PRO A 263 -6.34 -7.83 -7.50
CA PRO A 263 -6.33 -6.99 -6.31
C PRO A 263 -5.10 -6.07 -6.26
N PHE A 264 -5.31 -4.80 -5.86
CA PHE A 264 -4.24 -3.82 -5.66
C PHE A 264 -4.38 -3.04 -4.33
N TYR A 265 -5.10 -3.61 -3.37
CA TYR A 265 -5.51 -2.91 -2.15
C TYR A 265 -4.34 -2.50 -1.25
N SER A 266 -3.25 -3.27 -1.24
CA SER A 266 -2.11 -3.04 -0.35
C SER A 266 -1.46 -1.67 -0.59
N ASN A 267 -1.41 -1.21 -1.83
CA ASN A 267 -0.83 0.10 -2.18
C ASN A 267 -1.80 1.27 -1.98
N ILE A 268 -3.13 1.03 -2.02
CA ILE A 268 -4.13 2.07 -1.72
C ILE A 268 -3.94 2.60 -0.29
N ILE A 269 -3.56 1.73 0.65
CA ILE A 269 -3.25 2.13 2.03
C ILE A 269 -2.13 3.17 2.03
N VAL A 270 -1.12 3.04 1.17
CA VAL A 270 -0.01 3.99 1.06
C VAL A 270 -0.50 5.34 0.53
N TYR A 271 -1.45 5.37 -0.41
CA TYR A 271 -1.96 6.61 -0.99
C TYR A 271 -2.64 7.50 0.07
N LEU A 272 -3.21 6.89 1.10
CA LEU A 272 -3.86 7.61 2.20
C LEU A 272 -2.91 8.55 2.95
N VAL A 273 -1.58 8.37 2.91
CA VAL A 273 -0.67 9.32 3.56
C VAL A 273 -0.77 10.71 2.92
N PHE A 274 -1.07 10.80 1.62
CA PHE A 274 -1.05 12.05 0.88
C PHE A 274 -2.35 12.86 0.99
N ILE A 275 -3.41 12.33 1.62
CA ILE A 275 -4.66 13.07 1.81
C ILE A 275 -4.44 14.30 2.69
N ASN A 276 -5.37 15.26 2.64
CA ASN A 276 -5.31 16.44 3.49
C ASN A 276 -5.80 16.10 4.90
N TRP A 277 -4.92 15.52 5.72
CA TRP A 277 -5.19 15.18 7.11
C TRP A 277 -5.67 16.39 7.92
N ASP A 278 -5.11 17.58 7.71
CA ASP A 278 -5.55 18.80 8.39
C ASP A 278 -7.05 19.07 8.19
N ASP A 279 -7.54 18.92 6.95
CA ASP A 279 -8.96 19.15 6.65
C ASP A 279 -9.85 18.09 7.28
N ILE A 280 -9.41 16.82 7.30
CA ILE A 280 -10.13 15.71 7.92
C ILE A 280 -10.27 15.99 9.43
N PHE A 281 -9.16 16.29 10.10
CA PHE A 281 -9.17 16.50 11.54
C PHE A 281 -9.90 17.76 11.99
N LYS A 282 -9.86 18.84 11.19
CA LYS A 282 -10.68 20.03 11.43
C LYS A 282 -12.17 19.71 11.40
N ARG A 283 -12.60 18.78 10.53
CA ARG A 283 -14.01 18.38 10.40
C ARG A 283 -14.46 17.41 11.48
N PHE A 284 -13.62 16.44 11.84
CA PHE A 284 -13.95 15.41 12.84
C PHE A 284 -13.68 15.83 14.29
N ASN A 285 -13.48 17.13 14.54
CA ASN A 285 -13.14 17.69 15.85
C ASN A 285 -11.98 16.92 16.49
N TYR A 286 -10.74 17.15 16.02
CA TYR A 286 -9.51 16.56 16.56
C TYR A 286 -9.45 16.51 18.09
N ASN A 287 -10.01 17.52 18.76
CA ASN A 287 -10.08 17.58 20.22
C ASN A 287 -10.92 16.45 20.82
N PHE A 288 -11.96 15.97 20.13
CA PHE A 288 -12.72 14.79 20.54
C PHE A 288 -11.85 13.53 20.47
N ILE A 289 -11.22 13.27 19.31
CA ILE A 289 -10.36 12.08 19.12
C ILE A 289 -9.18 12.11 20.11
N THR A 290 -8.51 13.25 20.26
CA THR A 290 -7.37 13.37 21.20
C THR A 290 -7.78 13.39 22.66
N LYS A 291 -8.91 13.99 23.04
CA LYS A 291 -9.44 13.87 24.41
C LYS A 291 -9.87 12.44 24.73
N SER A 292 -10.48 11.73 23.78
CA SER A 292 -10.81 10.31 23.92
C SER A 292 -9.54 9.45 24.01
N ILE A 293 -8.49 9.76 23.23
CA ILE A 293 -7.19 9.07 23.28
C ILE A 293 -6.40 9.41 24.55
N ASN A 294 -6.63 10.57 25.18
CA ASN A 294 -5.92 11.00 26.40
C ASN A 294 -6.27 10.21 27.67
N GLY A 295 -7.24 9.30 27.64
CA GLY A 295 -7.41 8.34 28.72
C GLY A 295 -6.57 7.11 28.45
N ILE A 296 -5.60 6.80 29.32
CA ILE A 296 -4.83 5.54 29.47
C ILE A 296 -5.55 4.27 28.94
N LYS A 297 -6.89 4.22 29.03
CA LYS A 297 -7.79 3.23 28.44
C LYS A 297 -7.59 2.95 26.94
N ILE A 298 -7.50 3.95 26.04
CA ILE A 298 -7.37 3.67 24.60
C ILE A 298 -5.99 3.10 24.26
N ALA A 299 -4.92 3.62 24.87
CA ALA A 299 -3.59 3.05 24.74
C ALA A 299 -3.59 1.58 25.20
N ASN A 300 -4.26 1.28 26.32
CA ASN A 300 -4.43 -0.09 26.80
C ASN A 300 -5.26 -0.94 25.83
N TYR A 301 -6.34 -0.42 25.23
CA TYR A 301 -7.12 -1.17 24.24
C TYR A 301 -6.31 -1.47 22.96
N ILE A 302 -5.54 -0.50 22.46
CA ILE A 302 -4.64 -0.70 21.31
C ILE A 302 -3.55 -1.72 21.65
N LEU A 303 -3.01 -1.67 22.87
CA LEU A 303 -1.99 -2.62 23.34
C LEU A 303 -2.57 -4.03 23.46
N VAL A 304 -3.75 -4.19 24.05
CA VAL A 304 -4.43 -5.48 24.19
C VAL A 304 -4.78 -6.02 22.81
N ALA A 305 -5.45 -5.23 21.96
CA ALA A 305 -5.82 -5.66 20.61
C ALA A 305 -4.58 -6.01 19.76
N GLY A 306 -3.55 -5.17 19.81
CA GLY A 306 -2.26 -5.42 19.15
C GLY A 306 -1.59 -6.70 19.61
N SER A 307 -1.51 -6.89 20.93
CA SER A 307 -0.94 -8.10 21.54
C SER A 307 -1.71 -9.34 21.12
N CYS A 308 -3.06 -9.31 21.15
CA CYS A 308 -3.89 -10.42 20.70
C CYS A 308 -3.64 -10.78 19.23
N ILE A 309 -3.52 -9.78 18.35
CA ILE A 309 -3.26 -10.01 16.92
C ILE A 309 -1.84 -10.55 16.69
N ILE A 310 -0.84 -10.04 17.41
CA ILE A 310 0.53 -10.55 17.33
C ILE A 310 0.59 -12.00 17.82
N LEU A 311 -0.05 -12.31 18.95
CA LEU A 311 -0.15 -13.68 19.47
C LEU A 311 -0.87 -14.59 18.47
N TYR A 312 -1.91 -14.09 17.81
CA TYR A 312 -2.59 -14.81 16.73
C TYR A 312 -1.64 -15.12 15.56
N TRP A 313 -0.84 -14.15 15.11
CA TRP A 313 0.14 -14.39 14.05
C TRP A 313 1.27 -15.33 14.47
N LEU A 314 1.72 -15.25 15.72
CA LEU A 314 2.67 -16.21 16.28
C LEU A 314 2.07 -17.62 16.32
N TYR A 315 0.81 -17.75 16.74
CA TYR A 315 0.10 -19.03 16.71
C TYR A 315 0.05 -19.59 15.28
N TRP A 316 -0.33 -18.79 14.28
CA TRP A 316 -0.33 -19.22 12.89
C TRP A 316 1.06 -19.60 12.39
N PHE A 317 2.10 -18.84 12.75
CA PHE A 317 3.47 -19.17 12.41
C PHE A 317 3.90 -20.56 12.90
N PHE A 318 3.47 -20.96 14.10
CA PHE A 318 3.81 -22.27 14.67
C PHE A 318 2.89 -23.42 14.20
N THR A 319 1.66 -23.13 13.78
CA THR A 319 0.64 -24.17 13.51
C THR A 319 0.34 -24.40 12.03
N ALA A 320 0.50 -23.39 11.18
CA ALA A 320 0.01 -23.42 9.80
C ALA A 320 0.93 -24.12 8.80
N GLY A 321 2.13 -24.54 9.21
CA GLY A 321 3.12 -25.12 8.30
C GLY A 321 3.62 -24.11 7.24
N SER A 322 3.73 -24.56 5.99
CA SER A 322 4.22 -23.77 4.85
C SER A 322 3.09 -22.94 4.23
N ILE A 323 2.81 -21.76 4.79
CA ILE A 323 1.84 -20.80 4.25
C ILE A 323 2.53 -19.62 3.56
N PHE A 324 1.93 -19.13 2.48
CA PHE A 324 2.41 -17.99 1.70
C PHE A 324 2.14 -16.63 2.38
N ILE A 325 0.97 -16.50 3.01
CA ILE A 325 0.55 -15.30 3.74
C ILE A 325 0.00 -15.75 5.10
N ILE A 326 0.33 -15.01 6.16
CA ILE A 326 -0.37 -15.16 7.43
C ILE A 326 -1.69 -14.39 7.30
N PRO A 327 -2.85 -15.07 7.39
CA PRO A 327 -4.14 -14.47 7.08
C PRO A 327 -4.41 -13.21 7.91
N GLY A 328 -5.13 -12.28 7.29
CA GLY A 328 -5.74 -11.16 8.00
C GLY A 328 -6.89 -11.65 8.87
N VAL A 329 -7.35 -10.79 9.80
CA VAL A 329 -8.46 -11.15 10.72
C VAL A 329 -9.74 -11.53 9.97
N ILE A 330 -10.01 -10.90 8.82
CA ILE A 330 -11.22 -11.17 8.03
C ILE A 330 -11.18 -12.56 7.40
N ASP A 331 -10.01 -13.05 6.99
CA ASP A 331 -9.85 -14.36 6.34
C ASP A 331 -10.23 -15.53 7.28
N ILE A 332 -10.19 -15.31 8.59
CA ILE A 332 -10.51 -16.31 9.62
C ILE A 332 -11.99 -16.66 9.62
N THR A 333 -12.85 -15.64 9.47
CA THR A 333 -14.30 -15.81 9.56
C THR A 333 -14.88 -16.62 8.40
N ASP A 334 -14.07 -16.88 7.38
CA ASP A 334 -14.50 -17.45 6.10
C ASP A 334 -13.84 -18.80 5.78
N GLN A 335 -13.35 -19.55 6.78
CA GLN A 335 -12.62 -20.82 6.52
C GLN A 335 -13.44 -21.91 5.78
N LYS A 336 -14.79 -21.86 5.79
CA LYS A 336 -15.63 -22.72 4.93
C LYS A 336 -15.83 -22.15 3.50
N MET A 337 -15.52 -20.88 3.27
CA MET A 337 -15.53 -20.20 1.96
C MET A 337 -14.15 -20.18 1.27
N LEU A 338 -13.11 -20.82 1.83
CA LEU A 338 -11.76 -20.94 1.24
C LEU A 338 -11.69 -21.67 -0.12
N GLN A 339 -12.78 -22.33 -0.54
CA GLN A 339 -12.94 -22.82 -1.92
C GLN A 339 -13.67 -21.83 -2.86
N SER A 340 -14.21 -20.72 -2.33
CA SER A 340 -14.94 -19.65 -3.04
C SER A 340 -14.32 -18.25 -2.86
N THR A 341 -13.09 -18.21 -2.37
CA THR A 341 -12.37 -17.07 -1.78
C THR A 341 -12.15 -15.85 -2.66
N SER A 342 -12.44 -15.90 -3.96
CA SER A 342 -12.36 -14.70 -4.78
C SER A 342 -13.51 -13.74 -4.44
N LYS A 343 -14.76 -14.20 -4.27
CA LYS A 343 -15.91 -13.29 -4.40
C LYS A 343 -16.16 -12.40 -3.18
N THR A 344 -16.13 -12.94 -1.97
CA THR A 344 -16.44 -12.15 -0.75
C THR A 344 -15.29 -11.21 -0.40
N ALA A 345 -14.05 -11.69 -0.45
CA ALA A 345 -12.86 -10.85 -0.31
C ALA A 345 -12.88 -9.73 -1.35
N MET A 346 -13.14 -10.03 -2.63
CA MET A 346 -13.23 -9.01 -3.68
C MET A 346 -14.37 -8.01 -3.46
N ARG A 347 -15.51 -8.42 -2.90
CA ARG A 347 -16.63 -7.51 -2.55
C ARG A 347 -16.31 -6.61 -1.37
N LEU A 348 -15.71 -7.13 -0.31
CA LEU A 348 -15.25 -6.32 0.84
C LEU A 348 -14.10 -5.38 0.44
N LEU A 349 -13.23 -5.84 -0.44
CA LEU A 349 -12.14 -5.05 -1.04
C LEU A 349 -12.67 -3.96 -1.97
N PHE A 350 -13.68 -4.27 -2.78
CA PHE A 350 -14.39 -3.28 -3.57
C PHE A 350 -15.04 -2.24 -2.66
N LEU A 351 -15.72 -2.67 -1.59
CA LEU A 351 -16.37 -1.78 -0.63
C LEU A 351 -15.36 -0.87 0.08
N SER A 352 -14.22 -1.40 0.54
CA SER A 352 -13.18 -0.60 1.21
C SER A 352 -12.52 0.40 0.25
N SER A 353 -12.20 -0.03 -0.97
CA SER A 353 -11.65 0.85 -2.02
C SER A 353 -12.66 1.92 -2.45
N PHE A 354 -13.94 1.57 -2.53
CA PHE A 354 -15.03 2.50 -2.82
C PHE A 354 -15.23 3.53 -1.70
N ILE A 355 -15.18 3.10 -0.43
CA ILE A 355 -15.24 4.02 0.73
C ILE A 355 -14.07 5.01 0.67
N VAL A 356 -12.86 4.54 0.41
CA VAL A 356 -11.68 5.42 0.25
C VAL A 356 -11.86 6.38 -0.91
N LEU A 357 -12.36 5.91 -2.06
CA LEU A 357 -12.62 6.75 -3.23
C LEU A 357 -13.66 7.83 -2.93
N VAL A 358 -14.83 7.46 -2.37
CA VAL A 358 -15.89 8.39 -1.98
C VAL A 358 -15.34 9.43 -1.00
N PHE A 359 -14.57 9.00 -0.02
CA PHE A 359 -13.93 9.89 0.94
C PHE A 359 -12.99 10.91 0.26
N CYS A 360 -12.11 10.44 -0.63
CA CYS A 360 -11.18 11.28 -1.39
C CYS A 360 -11.91 12.28 -2.30
N VAL A 361 -12.92 11.83 -3.06
CA VAL A 361 -13.71 12.68 -3.96
C VAL A 361 -14.48 13.74 -3.18
N THR A 362 -15.09 13.35 -2.05
CA THR A 362 -15.83 14.27 -1.19
C THR A 362 -14.90 15.37 -0.67
N ILE A 363 -13.72 15.02 -0.16
CA ILE A 363 -12.73 16.01 0.30
C ILE A 363 -12.30 16.94 -0.84
N ALA A 364 -11.98 16.39 -2.02
CA ALA A 364 -11.54 17.17 -3.17
C ALA A 364 -12.62 18.16 -3.67
N ALA A 365 -13.87 17.69 -3.79
CA ALA A 365 -15.01 18.52 -4.20
C ALA A 365 -15.25 19.67 -3.21
N PHE A 366 -15.28 19.38 -1.90
CA PHE A 366 -15.49 20.41 -0.89
C PHE A 366 -14.37 21.45 -0.85
N ASN A 367 -13.12 21.04 -1.05
CA ASN A 367 -11.99 21.96 -1.08
C ASN A 367 -12.08 22.95 -2.25
N ARG A 368 -12.68 22.54 -3.37
CA ARG A 368 -12.96 23.41 -4.53
C ARG A 368 -14.10 24.41 -4.28
N PHE A 369 -15.09 24.06 -3.47
CA PHE A 369 -16.17 24.97 -3.09
C PHE A 369 -15.70 26.03 -2.08
N LYS A 370 -14.81 25.66 -1.15
CA LYS A 370 -14.31 26.59 -0.14
C LYS A 370 -13.40 27.68 -0.72
N THR A 371 -12.57 27.36 -1.71
CA THR A 371 -11.73 28.37 -2.39
C THR A 371 -12.55 29.37 -3.21
N LYS A 372 -13.73 28.99 -3.71
CA LYS A 372 -14.63 29.93 -4.39
C LYS A 372 -15.32 30.92 -3.44
N ARG A 373 -15.52 30.57 -2.17
CA ARG A 373 -16.19 31.44 -1.18
C ARG A 373 -15.30 32.50 -0.52
N ILE A 374 -13.99 32.46 -0.74
CA ILE A 374 -13.04 33.42 -0.15
C ILE A 374 -12.72 34.57 -1.14
N ASN A 375 -13.15 34.44 -2.40
CA ASN A 375 -12.90 35.44 -3.45
C ASN A 375 -14.15 36.25 -3.86
N TYR A 376 -15.20 36.23 -3.03
CA TYR A 376 -16.36 37.12 -3.06
C TYR A 376 -16.56 37.64 -1.64
#